data_AF-A0A0B4GTL7-F1
#
_entry.id   AF-A0A0B4GTL7-F1
#
_cell.length_a   1.000
_cell.length_b   1.000
_cell.length_c   1.000
_cell.angle_alpha   90.00
_cell.angle_beta   90.00
_cell.angle_gamma   90.00
#
_symmetry.space_group_name_H-M   'P 1'
#
loop_
_entity.id
_entity.type
_entity.pdbx_description
1 polymer ?
#
loop_
_entity_poly.entity_id
_entity_poly.type
_entity_poly.pdbx_seq_one_letter_code
_entity_poly.pdbx_strand_id
1 'polypeptide(L)'
;MESSRSAPKIAIHGHIARPGGKCSAVVYDTANHDWHGVEVEVTCRGAEEKTTDITWLSCIIEEHLRRSYVDIREDPDHEWSADETDCQNNSYTIRIWPRSRVLFYGHRTDIFQPTALDIKSPQPMGHRVYRCSWKGQECVLKYIETDTDVGAIELEIEKRKDLINKAQIPANQVNSEMSRRFCLVPILAVVVADWQPRKPNTVVGILMPYAGEDLGILAKNSGGNLPITLQQLQDLVRGVRELRKYELFQGDIRPWNTLLQPSTTASKPRLMLIDIDMELPGYPGDAKALGKLLQWCLENSMALSEDKQAKVKLINAVKALLSENFDMAIDCLSATEQSMRRGPPSTHANKVG
;
A
#
# COMPACT_ATOMS: atom_id res chain seq x y z
N MET A 1 20.85 16.73 -33.29
CA MET A 1 19.75 17.58 -33.78
C MET A 1 18.73 17.64 -32.68
N GLU A 2 18.66 18.75 -31.95
CA GLU A 2 17.58 18.97 -31.00
C GLU A 2 16.29 19.17 -31.78
N SER A 3 15.37 18.21 -31.65
CA SER A 3 14.00 18.38 -32.08
C SER A 3 13.44 19.61 -31.37
N SER A 4 13.27 20.73 -32.08
CA SER A 4 12.59 21.90 -31.55
C SER A 4 11.17 21.49 -31.19
N ARG A 5 10.90 21.31 -29.90
CA ARG A 5 9.56 21.04 -29.40
C ARG A 5 8.63 22.20 -29.74
N SER A 6 7.38 21.87 -30.08
CA SER A 6 6.32 22.87 -30.27
C SER A 6 5.85 23.37 -28.90
N ALA A 7 5.14 24.51 -28.87
CA ALA A 7 4.46 24.92 -27.66
C ALA A 7 3.49 23.80 -27.20
N PRO A 8 3.50 23.40 -25.91
CA PRO A 8 2.66 22.32 -25.44
C PRO A 8 1.18 22.60 -25.70
N LYS A 9 0.42 21.52 -25.84
CA LYS A 9 -1.03 21.56 -25.87
C LYS A 9 -1.59 20.39 -25.09
N ILE A 10 -2.28 20.68 -24.00
CA ILE A 10 -2.58 19.70 -22.96
C ILE A 10 -3.96 19.08 -23.10
N ALA A 11 -4.01 17.76 -22.96
CA ALA A 11 -5.23 17.00 -22.74
C ALA A 11 -5.16 16.28 -21.39
N ILE A 12 -6.20 16.45 -20.57
CA ILE A 12 -6.30 15.78 -19.25
C ILE A 12 -7.02 14.46 -19.44
N HIS A 13 -6.41 13.42 -18.89
CA HIS A 13 -6.76 12.04 -19.19
C HIS A 13 -7.12 11.23 -17.95
N GLY A 14 -6.47 11.48 -16.82
CA GLY A 14 -6.93 11.03 -15.50
C GLY A 14 -6.97 12.22 -14.57
N HIS A 15 -7.96 12.29 -13.68
CA HIS A 15 -8.13 13.41 -12.75
C HIS A 15 -8.74 12.93 -11.45
N ILE A 16 -8.15 13.35 -10.34
CA ILE A 16 -8.63 13.11 -8.98
C ILE A 16 -8.64 14.45 -8.25
N ALA A 17 -9.81 15.05 -8.10
CA ALA A 17 -10.01 16.23 -7.26
C ALA A 17 -10.17 15.86 -5.78
N ARG A 18 -9.71 16.75 -4.90
CA ARG A 18 -9.67 16.57 -3.44
C ARG A 18 -10.22 17.80 -2.71
N PRO A 19 -10.76 17.63 -1.49
CA PRO A 19 -11.10 18.75 -0.63
C PRO A 19 -9.91 19.69 -0.39
N GLY A 20 -10.17 20.98 -0.20
CA GLY A 20 -9.14 21.98 0.04
C GLY A 20 -8.38 22.40 -1.23
N GLY A 21 -9.01 22.31 -2.40
CA GLY A 21 -8.45 22.84 -3.64
C GLY A 21 -7.21 22.10 -4.14
N LYS A 22 -7.13 20.78 -3.96
CA LYS A 22 -6.01 19.97 -4.49
C LYS A 22 -6.49 19.00 -5.57
N CYS A 23 -5.66 18.68 -6.55
CA CYS A 23 -5.91 17.59 -7.49
C CYS A 23 -4.64 16.93 -8.02
N SER A 24 -4.76 15.67 -8.42
CA SER A 24 -3.76 14.99 -9.26
C SER A 24 -4.35 14.71 -10.62
N ALA A 25 -3.53 14.85 -11.65
CA ALA A 25 -3.90 14.61 -13.04
C ALA A 25 -2.83 13.82 -13.78
N VAL A 26 -3.28 13.03 -14.75
CA VAL A 26 -2.43 12.45 -15.80
C VAL A 26 -2.77 13.21 -17.07
N VAL A 27 -1.75 13.83 -17.65
CA VAL A 27 -1.91 14.74 -18.79
C VAL A 27 -1.06 14.29 -19.96
N TYR A 28 -1.51 14.62 -21.16
CA TYR A 28 -0.79 14.37 -22.40
C TYR A 28 -0.54 15.69 -23.12
N ASP A 29 0.72 15.96 -23.42
CA ASP A 29 1.08 17.00 -24.36
C ASP A 29 0.93 16.48 -25.79
N THR A 30 -0.16 16.89 -26.42
CA THR A 30 -0.50 16.53 -27.80
C THR A 30 0.46 17.11 -28.84
N ALA A 31 1.16 18.20 -28.53
CA ALA A 31 2.06 18.85 -29.48
C ALA A 31 3.43 18.15 -29.56
N ASN A 32 3.91 17.61 -28.42
CA ASN A 32 5.21 16.96 -28.33
C ASN A 32 5.15 15.45 -28.11
N HIS A 33 3.94 14.90 -27.98
CA HIS A 33 3.66 13.48 -27.78
C HIS A 33 4.16 12.89 -26.46
N ASP A 34 4.16 13.68 -25.38
CA ASP A 34 4.64 13.25 -24.07
C ASP A 34 3.52 13.11 -23.04
N TRP A 35 3.74 12.20 -22.09
CA TRP A 35 2.90 12.10 -20.91
C TRP A 35 3.55 12.77 -19.73
N HIS A 36 2.71 13.35 -18.87
CA HIS A 36 3.12 13.90 -17.60
C HIS A 36 2.14 13.47 -16.52
N GLY A 37 2.61 13.32 -15.29
CA GLY A 37 1.73 13.41 -14.14
C GLY A 37 1.87 14.78 -13.52
N VAL A 38 0.79 15.25 -12.91
CA VAL A 38 0.69 16.58 -12.35
C VAL A 38 -0.02 16.52 -11.01
N GLU A 39 0.47 17.29 -10.05
CA GLU A 39 -0.26 17.64 -8.84
C GLU A 39 -0.44 19.17 -8.78
N VAL A 40 -1.64 19.63 -8.44
CA VAL A 40 -1.95 21.05 -8.24
C VAL A 40 -2.62 21.25 -6.89
N GLU A 41 -2.19 22.28 -6.16
CA GLU A 41 -2.79 22.74 -4.91
C GLU A 41 -3.06 24.24 -4.98
N VAL A 42 -4.31 24.64 -4.84
CA VAL A 42 -4.73 26.04 -4.79
C VAL A 42 -4.73 26.50 -3.34
N THR A 43 -4.02 27.59 -3.05
CA THR A 43 -3.80 28.08 -1.68
C THR A 43 -4.66 29.29 -1.32
N CYS A 44 -5.38 29.88 -2.29
CA CYS A 44 -6.30 30.98 -2.04
C CYS A 44 -7.70 30.50 -1.58
N ARG A 45 -8.24 31.12 -0.52
CA ARG A 45 -9.59 30.79 -0.02
C ARG A 45 -10.65 31.13 -1.06
N GLY A 46 -11.50 30.15 -1.39
CA GLY A 46 -12.60 30.30 -2.35
C GLY A 46 -12.28 29.89 -3.78
N ALA A 47 -11.02 29.56 -4.09
CA ALA A 47 -10.61 29.07 -5.42
C ALA A 47 -10.60 27.52 -5.51
N GLU A 48 -11.30 26.84 -4.60
CA GLU A 48 -11.34 25.36 -4.52
C GLU A 48 -12.00 24.73 -5.76
N GLU A 49 -12.96 25.43 -6.36
CA GLU A 49 -13.63 25.00 -7.60
C GLU A 49 -12.68 24.90 -8.80
N LYS A 50 -11.55 25.62 -8.77
CA LYS A 50 -10.57 25.63 -9.86
C LYS A 50 -9.96 24.26 -10.11
N THR A 51 -9.68 23.47 -9.07
CA THR A 51 -9.09 22.12 -9.27
C THR A 51 -10.08 21.10 -9.85
N THR A 52 -11.36 21.47 -9.96
CA THR A 52 -12.38 20.70 -10.69
C THR A 52 -12.67 21.25 -12.08
N ASP A 53 -12.22 22.47 -12.39
CA ASP A 53 -12.32 23.06 -13.73
C ASP A 53 -11.18 22.55 -14.63
N ILE A 54 -11.51 21.57 -15.46
CA ILE A 54 -10.59 20.95 -16.42
C ILE A 54 -10.05 21.97 -17.43
N THR A 55 -10.80 23.01 -17.77
CA THR A 55 -10.35 24.04 -18.72
C THR A 55 -9.25 24.87 -18.08
N TRP A 56 -9.50 25.39 -16.88
CA TRP A 56 -8.49 26.11 -16.11
C TRP A 56 -7.26 25.26 -15.85
N LEU A 57 -7.45 24.01 -15.41
CA LEU A 57 -6.37 23.08 -15.12
C LEU A 57 -5.50 22.81 -16.36
N SER A 58 -6.13 22.64 -17.54
CA SER A 58 -5.39 22.46 -18.80
C SER A 58 -4.54 23.71 -19.13
N CYS A 59 -5.11 24.91 -18.98
CA CYS A 59 -4.41 26.16 -19.26
C CYS A 59 -3.19 26.39 -18.36
N ILE A 60 -3.32 26.18 -17.05
CA ILE A 60 -2.18 26.41 -16.14
C ILE A 60 -1.06 25.39 -16.34
N ILE A 61 -1.43 24.13 -16.62
CA ILE A 61 -0.47 23.04 -16.87
C ILE A 61 0.27 23.32 -18.18
N GLU A 62 -0.44 23.76 -19.21
CA GLU A 62 0.16 24.12 -20.49
C GLU A 62 1.19 25.24 -20.33
N GLU A 63 0.84 26.29 -19.59
CA GLU A 63 1.76 27.41 -19.32
C GLU A 63 2.99 26.98 -18.53
N HIS A 64 2.82 26.11 -17.53
CA HIS A 64 3.95 25.62 -16.74
C HIS A 64 4.86 24.69 -17.54
N LEU A 65 4.30 23.73 -18.27
CA LEU A 65 5.09 22.85 -19.14
C LEU A 65 5.89 23.66 -20.16
N ARG A 66 5.30 24.73 -20.73
CA ARG A 66 5.99 25.63 -21.67
C ARG A 66 7.26 26.23 -21.08
N ARG A 67 7.26 26.53 -19.77
CA ARG A 67 8.41 27.10 -19.06
C ARG A 67 9.42 26.05 -18.61
N SER A 68 8.96 24.88 -18.18
CA SER A 68 9.79 23.87 -17.50
C SER A 68 10.32 22.73 -18.38
N TYR A 69 10.04 22.71 -19.69
CA TYR A 69 10.42 21.59 -20.56
C TYR A 69 11.92 21.27 -20.61
N VAL A 70 12.76 22.31 -20.58
CA VAL A 70 14.22 22.14 -20.60
C VAL A 70 14.66 21.42 -19.34
N ASP A 71 14.18 21.89 -18.20
CA ASP A 71 14.65 21.38 -16.93
C ASP A 71 14.10 19.98 -16.59
N ILE A 72 12.86 19.69 -17.00
CA ILE A 72 12.25 18.34 -16.92
C ILE A 72 13.07 17.30 -17.69
N ARG A 73 13.77 17.69 -18.76
CA ARG A 73 14.60 16.79 -19.57
C ARG A 73 15.97 16.55 -18.96
N GLU A 74 16.54 17.57 -18.33
CA GLU A 74 17.87 17.47 -17.71
C GLU A 74 17.85 16.60 -16.46
N ASP A 75 16.73 16.56 -15.74
CA ASP A 75 16.54 15.68 -14.58
C ASP A 75 15.11 15.07 -14.57
N PRO A 76 14.88 14.00 -15.36
CA PRO A 76 13.55 13.39 -15.51
C PRO A 76 13.06 12.67 -14.25
N ASP A 77 13.96 12.41 -13.30
CA ASP A 77 13.64 11.76 -12.03
C ASP A 77 13.30 12.80 -10.93
N HIS A 78 13.49 14.10 -11.19
CA HIS A 78 13.21 15.16 -10.24
C HIS A 78 11.80 15.73 -10.38
N GLU A 79 11.14 15.93 -9.24
CA GLU A 79 9.88 16.66 -9.16
C GLU A 79 10.13 18.14 -9.42
N TRP A 80 9.51 18.69 -10.46
CA TRP A 80 9.54 20.12 -10.72
C TRP A 80 8.35 20.79 -10.06
N SER A 81 8.62 21.67 -9.09
CA SER A 81 7.59 22.39 -8.33
C SER A 81 7.75 23.89 -8.49
N ALA A 82 6.62 24.59 -8.65
CA ALA A 82 6.58 26.05 -8.70
C ALA A 82 5.39 26.57 -7.89
N ASP A 83 5.65 27.63 -7.11
CA ASP A 83 4.62 28.44 -6.47
C ASP A 83 4.28 29.61 -7.38
N GLU A 84 3.08 29.61 -7.95
CA GLU A 84 2.68 30.59 -8.95
C GLU A 84 1.39 31.30 -8.55
N THR A 85 1.29 32.55 -8.96
CA THR A 85 0.13 33.39 -8.72
C THR A 85 -0.49 33.71 -10.07
N ASP A 86 -1.77 33.35 -10.25
CA ASP A 86 -2.49 33.76 -11.45
C ASP A 86 -2.75 35.28 -11.46
N CYS A 87 -3.16 35.79 -12.61
CA CYS A 87 -3.41 37.22 -12.83
C CYS A 87 -4.56 37.78 -11.97
N GLN A 88 -5.31 36.93 -11.26
CA GLN A 88 -6.50 37.27 -10.47
C GLN A 88 -6.27 37.11 -8.95
N ASN A 89 -5.01 37.07 -8.50
CA ASN A 89 -4.58 36.88 -7.10
C ASN A 89 -4.81 35.48 -6.51
N ASN A 90 -5.00 34.43 -7.32
CA ASN A 90 -5.01 33.06 -6.81
C ASN A 90 -3.58 32.50 -6.83
N SER A 91 -3.08 32.12 -5.67
CA SER A 91 -1.83 31.36 -5.56
C SER A 91 -2.10 29.87 -5.66
N TYR A 92 -1.24 29.16 -6.37
CA TYR A 92 -1.24 27.70 -6.46
C TYR A 92 0.19 27.15 -6.52
N THR A 93 0.36 25.95 -6.00
CA THR A 93 1.57 25.15 -6.18
C THR A 93 1.27 24.09 -7.22
N ILE A 94 2.11 23.98 -8.24
CA ILE A 94 2.00 22.95 -9.27
C ILE A 94 3.28 22.14 -9.34
N ARG A 95 3.12 20.83 -9.46
CA ARG A 95 4.19 19.85 -9.55
C ARG A 95 4.01 19.03 -10.81
N ILE A 96 5.07 18.88 -11.60
CA ILE A 96 5.03 18.16 -12.87
C ILE A 96 6.23 17.22 -12.97
N TRP A 97 6.00 16.05 -13.53
CA TRP A 97 7.05 15.08 -13.81
C TRP A 97 6.78 14.38 -15.16
N PRO A 98 7.84 13.98 -15.89
CA PRO A 98 7.69 13.26 -17.14
C PRO A 98 7.18 11.85 -16.89
N ARG A 99 6.53 11.29 -17.92
CA ARG A 99 6.11 9.89 -17.96
C ARG A 99 6.44 9.28 -19.31
N SER A 100 7.33 8.32 -19.30
CA SER A 100 7.72 7.56 -20.48
C SER A 100 7.25 6.10 -20.38
N ARG A 101 7.02 5.60 -19.17
CA ARG A 101 6.63 4.22 -18.92
C ARG A 101 5.12 4.05 -18.88
N VAL A 102 4.66 3.00 -19.54
CA VAL A 102 3.24 2.63 -19.61
C VAL A 102 3.13 1.14 -19.33
N LEU A 103 2.27 0.78 -18.38
CA LEU A 103 1.89 -0.60 -18.09
C LEU A 103 0.55 -0.90 -18.75
N PHE A 104 0.39 -2.09 -19.32
CA PHE A 104 -0.86 -2.56 -19.93
C PHE A 104 -1.43 -3.76 -19.17
N TYR A 105 -2.75 -3.84 -19.06
CA TYR A 105 -3.43 -4.88 -18.29
C TYR A 105 -4.86 -5.14 -18.79
N GLY A 106 -5.21 -6.39 -19.02
CA GLY A 106 -6.48 -6.80 -19.66
C GLY A 106 -6.30 -7.89 -20.71
N HIS A 107 -5.22 -8.67 -20.64
CA HIS A 107 -4.98 -9.84 -21.46
C HIS A 107 -5.69 -11.07 -20.87
N ARG A 108 -5.90 -12.11 -21.67
CA ARG A 108 -6.60 -13.35 -21.24
C ARG A 108 -5.92 -14.06 -20.06
N THR A 109 -4.65 -13.76 -19.79
CA THR A 109 -3.83 -14.34 -18.72
C THR A 109 -3.88 -13.53 -17.42
N ASP A 110 -4.55 -12.38 -17.42
CA ASP A 110 -4.62 -11.53 -16.23
C ASP A 110 -5.60 -12.08 -15.19
N ILE A 111 -5.14 -12.09 -13.93
CA ILE A 111 -5.84 -12.72 -12.81
C ILE A 111 -6.79 -11.73 -12.12
N PHE A 112 -6.41 -10.46 -12.04
CA PHE A 112 -7.24 -9.44 -11.39
C PHE A 112 -8.20 -8.85 -12.43
N GLN A 113 -9.40 -8.47 -11.98
CA GLN A 113 -10.35 -7.84 -12.88
C GLN A 113 -9.86 -6.43 -13.27
N PRO A 114 -9.88 -6.05 -14.56
CA PRO A 114 -9.72 -4.67 -14.96
C PRO A 114 -10.99 -3.87 -14.60
N THR A 115 -10.82 -2.60 -14.23
CA THR A 115 -11.93 -1.66 -13.99
C THR A 115 -11.55 -0.27 -14.49
N ALA A 116 -12.54 0.51 -14.93
CA ALA A 116 -12.34 1.94 -15.15
C ALA A 116 -12.08 2.67 -13.82
N LEU A 117 -11.58 3.91 -13.90
CA LEU A 117 -11.44 4.83 -12.76
C LEU A 117 -12.81 5.37 -12.32
N ASP A 118 -13.67 4.49 -11.82
CA ASP A 118 -15.00 4.81 -11.26
C ASP A 118 -14.94 4.68 -9.73
N ILE A 119 -14.31 5.66 -9.09
CA ILE A 119 -14.17 5.73 -7.64
C ILE A 119 -14.93 6.94 -7.09
N LYS A 120 -15.45 6.80 -5.87
CA LYS A 120 -16.20 7.88 -5.20
C LYS A 120 -15.45 8.40 -3.98
N SER A 121 -15.56 9.71 -3.75
CA SER A 121 -15.04 10.42 -2.58
C SER A 121 -13.55 10.14 -2.28
N PRO A 122 -12.63 10.37 -3.24
CA PRO A 122 -11.20 10.17 -3.00
C PRO A 122 -10.69 11.09 -1.89
N GLN A 123 -10.01 10.52 -0.91
CA GLN A 123 -9.36 11.23 0.20
C GLN A 123 -7.88 10.84 0.22
N PRO A 124 -6.94 11.81 0.20
CA PRO A 124 -5.52 11.51 0.26
C PRO A 124 -5.18 10.87 1.63
N MET A 125 -4.46 9.75 1.59
CA MET A 125 -3.92 9.08 2.78
C MET A 125 -2.40 9.22 2.89
N GLY A 126 -1.74 9.43 1.76
CA GLY A 126 -0.31 9.57 1.65
C GLY A 126 0.04 9.94 0.22
N HIS A 127 1.33 9.90 -0.11
CA HIS A 127 1.80 10.18 -1.45
C HIS A 127 1.14 9.21 -2.44
N ARG A 128 0.22 9.71 -3.28
CA ARG A 128 -0.42 8.96 -4.39
C ARG A 128 -1.30 7.78 -3.97
N VAL A 129 -1.68 7.76 -2.69
CA VAL A 129 -2.55 6.76 -2.10
C VAL A 129 -3.84 7.44 -1.63
N TYR A 130 -4.97 6.93 -2.12
CA TYR A 130 -6.28 7.55 -1.90
C TYR A 130 -7.27 6.56 -1.28
N ARG A 131 -7.85 6.91 -0.13
CA ARG A 131 -9.05 6.23 0.37
C ARG A 131 -10.22 6.59 -0.52
N CYS A 132 -11.03 5.63 -0.90
CA CYS A 132 -12.19 5.85 -1.77
C CYS A 132 -13.27 4.78 -1.55
N SER A 133 -14.42 4.95 -2.20
CA SER A 133 -15.42 3.89 -2.32
C SER A 133 -15.47 3.34 -3.74
N TRP A 134 -15.46 2.01 -3.85
CA TRP A 134 -15.60 1.29 -5.12
C TRP A 134 -16.59 0.13 -4.93
N LYS A 135 -17.60 0.04 -5.80
CA LYS A 135 -18.72 -0.93 -5.69
C LYS A 135 -19.37 -0.98 -4.29
N GLY A 136 -19.43 0.16 -3.59
CA GLY A 136 -19.99 0.27 -2.25
C GLY A 136 -19.09 -0.25 -1.12
N GLN A 137 -17.87 -0.69 -1.43
CA GLN A 137 -16.86 -1.09 -0.45
C GLN A 137 -15.86 0.05 -0.23
N GLU A 138 -15.35 0.18 1.00
CA GLU A 138 -14.20 1.04 1.29
C GLU A 138 -12.90 0.43 0.75
N CYS A 139 -12.20 1.23 -0.05
CA CYS A 139 -11.01 0.83 -0.78
C CYS A 139 -9.88 1.86 -0.64
N VAL A 140 -8.70 1.43 -1.04
CA VAL A 140 -7.53 2.26 -1.24
C VAL A 140 -7.12 2.13 -2.70
N LEU A 141 -7.01 3.26 -3.39
CA LEU A 141 -6.41 3.38 -4.71
C LEU A 141 -4.94 3.77 -4.54
N LYS A 142 -4.03 2.93 -5.01
CA LYS A 142 -2.66 3.34 -5.31
C LYS A 142 -2.61 3.80 -6.76
N TYR A 143 -2.38 5.08 -6.97
CA TYR A 143 -2.46 5.73 -8.27
C TYR A 143 -1.07 5.90 -8.88
N ILE A 144 -0.97 5.65 -10.19
CA ILE A 144 0.28 5.82 -10.93
C ILE A 144 0.37 7.25 -11.42
N GLU A 145 1.24 8.02 -10.80
CA GLU A 145 1.56 9.38 -11.16
C GLU A 145 2.88 9.41 -11.92
N THR A 146 4.00 8.87 -11.41
CA THR A 146 5.32 8.83 -12.07
C THR A 146 5.64 7.47 -12.71
N ASP A 147 6.76 7.41 -13.43
CA ASP A 147 7.35 6.18 -13.96
C ASP A 147 7.85 5.22 -12.85
N THR A 148 8.27 5.75 -11.69
CA THR A 148 8.61 4.94 -10.51
C THR A 148 7.39 4.16 -10.01
N ASP A 149 6.23 4.81 -9.98
CA ASP A 149 4.98 4.16 -9.57
C ASP A 149 4.60 3.02 -10.53
N VAL A 150 4.91 3.16 -11.83
CA VAL A 150 4.64 2.10 -12.82
C VAL A 150 5.36 0.81 -12.42
N GLY A 151 6.65 0.91 -12.09
CA GLY A 151 7.44 -0.25 -11.67
C GLY A 151 6.95 -0.86 -10.35
N ALA A 152 6.62 -0.03 -9.36
CA ALA A 152 6.10 -0.48 -8.08
C ALA A 152 4.75 -1.21 -8.24
N ILE A 153 3.81 -0.64 -9.01
CA ILE A 153 2.52 -1.26 -9.28
C ILE A 153 2.64 -2.55 -10.09
N GLU A 154 3.50 -2.57 -11.13
CA GLU A 154 3.78 -3.76 -11.91
C GLU A 154 4.28 -4.90 -11.01
N LEU A 155 5.25 -4.61 -10.14
CA LEU A 155 5.79 -5.60 -9.21
C LEU A 155 4.73 -6.13 -8.24
N GLU A 156 3.91 -5.24 -7.68
CA GLU A 156 2.84 -5.63 -6.75
C GLU A 156 1.79 -6.54 -7.39
N ILE A 157 1.47 -6.30 -8.67
CA ILE A 157 0.59 -7.13 -9.48
C ILE A 157 1.26 -8.49 -9.71
N GLU A 158 2.48 -8.50 -10.24
CA GLU A 158 3.14 -9.74 -10.66
C GLU A 158 3.49 -10.65 -9.49
N LYS A 159 3.93 -10.11 -8.34
CA LYS A 159 4.18 -10.94 -7.15
C LYS A 159 2.92 -11.59 -6.59
N ARG A 160 1.79 -10.87 -6.57
CA ARG A 160 0.53 -11.46 -6.11
C ARG A 160 -0.01 -12.45 -7.13
N LYS A 161 0.20 -12.24 -8.45
CA LYS A 161 -0.10 -13.27 -9.47
C LYS A 161 0.74 -14.53 -9.26
N ASP A 162 2.05 -14.38 -9.06
CA ASP A 162 2.96 -15.50 -8.81
C ASP A 162 2.53 -16.30 -7.57
N LEU A 163 2.20 -15.60 -6.47
CA LEU A 163 1.67 -16.22 -5.26
C LEU A 163 0.39 -17.02 -5.52
N ILE A 164 -0.59 -16.43 -6.22
CA ILE A 164 -1.86 -17.09 -6.55
C ILE A 164 -1.61 -18.36 -7.36
N ASN A 165 -0.72 -18.29 -8.35
CA ASN A 165 -0.40 -19.41 -9.22
C ASN A 165 0.33 -20.52 -8.48
N LYS A 166 1.41 -20.19 -7.75
CA LYS A 166 2.20 -21.16 -6.98
C LYS A 166 1.39 -21.82 -5.86
N ALA A 167 0.54 -21.05 -5.18
CA ALA A 167 -0.34 -21.58 -4.13
C ALA A 167 -1.64 -22.19 -4.67
N GLN A 168 -1.86 -22.16 -6.00
CA GLN A 168 -3.04 -22.70 -6.69
C GLN A 168 -4.35 -22.20 -6.09
N ILE A 169 -4.41 -20.91 -5.78
CA ILE A 169 -5.56 -20.32 -5.09
C ILE A 169 -6.73 -20.19 -6.08
N PRO A 170 -7.90 -20.76 -5.78
CA PRO A 170 -9.08 -20.59 -6.63
C PRO A 170 -9.46 -19.10 -6.77
N ALA A 171 -9.86 -18.66 -7.97
CA ALA A 171 -10.17 -17.26 -8.25
C ALA A 171 -11.20 -16.63 -7.28
N ASN A 172 -12.21 -17.39 -6.87
CA ASN A 172 -13.23 -16.96 -5.92
C ASN A 172 -12.76 -16.90 -4.46
N GLN A 173 -11.55 -17.38 -4.15
CA GLN A 173 -10.96 -17.43 -2.81
C GLN A 173 -9.72 -16.53 -2.66
N VAL A 174 -9.27 -15.88 -3.74
CA VAL A 174 -8.05 -15.04 -3.74
C VAL A 174 -8.04 -14.06 -2.58
N ASN A 175 -9.10 -13.25 -2.43
CA ASN A 175 -9.15 -12.23 -1.37
C ASN A 175 -9.07 -12.85 0.04
N SER A 176 -9.84 -13.91 0.28
CA SER A 176 -9.85 -14.58 1.58
C SER A 176 -8.53 -15.27 1.90
N GLU A 177 -7.89 -15.91 0.92
CA GLU A 177 -6.62 -16.62 1.15
C GLU A 177 -5.46 -15.63 1.32
N MET A 178 -5.39 -14.57 0.51
CA MET A 178 -4.43 -13.48 0.69
C MET A 178 -4.46 -12.94 2.11
N SER A 179 -5.66 -12.60 2.59
CA SER A 179 -5.80 -12.08 3.95
C SER A 179 -5.57 -13.15 5.01
N ARG A 180 -6.27 -14.28 4.94
CA ARG A 180 -6.28 -15.30 6.00
C ARG A 180 -4.95 -16.03 6.14
N ARG A 181 -4.41 -16.50 5.02
CA ARG A 181 -3.25 -17.39 4.99
C ARG A 181 -1.93 -16.63 4.93
N PHE A 182 -1.88 -15.56 4.14
CA PHE A 182 -0.65 -14.82 3.90
C PHE A 182 -0.56 -13.51 4.69
N CYS A 183 -1.65 -13.09 5.35
CA CYS A 183 -1.75 -11.80 6.02
C CYS A 183 -1.37 -10.65 5.08
N LEU A 184 -1.72 -10.76 3.79
CA LEU A 184 -1.41 -9.80 2.75
C LEU A 184 -2.70 -9.13 2.26
N VAL A 185 -2.66 -7.82 2.06
CA VAL A 185 -3.79 -7.09 1.47
C VAL A 185 -3.95 -7.51 0.00
N PRO A 186 -5.14 -8.00 -0.40
CA PRO A 186 -5.37 -8.42 -1.79
C PRO A 186 -5.55 -7.24 -2.74
N ILE A 187 -5.25 -7.47 -4.03
CA ILE A 187 -5.68 -6.58 -5.11
C ILE A 187 -7.11 -6.96 -5.49
N LEU A 188 -8.03 -6.00 -5.40
CA LEU A 188 -9.43 -6.19 -5.78
C LEU A 188 -9.61 -6.03 -7.30
N ALA A 189 -8.93 -5.05 -7.88
CA ALA A 189 -9.00 -4.73 -9.30
C ALA A 189 -7.77 -3.93 -9.74
N VAL A 190 -7.42 -4.05 -11.02
CA VAL A 190 -6.46 -3.17 -11.69
C VAL A 190 -7.24 -2.07 -12.38
N VAL A 191 -6.94 -0.81 -12.06
CA VAL A 191 -7.61 0.33 -12.67
C VAL A 191 -6.95 0.61 -14.01
N VAL A 192 -7.73 0.62 -15.08
CA VAL A 192 -7.26 0.85 -16.44
C VAL A 192 -7.94 2.06 -17.06
N ALA A 193 -7.19 2.77 -17.89
CA ALA A 193 -7.65 3.85 -18.73
C ALA A 193 -8.34 3.29 -19.98
N ASP A 194 -9.42 3.96 -20.40
CA ASP A 194 -10.14 3.73 -21.65
C ASP A 194 -10.08 4.93 -22.61
N TRP A 195 -9.22 5.91 -22.32
CA TRP A 195 -9.08 7.14 -23.10
C TRP A 195 -7.86 7.14 -24.04
N GLN A 196 -8.04 7.72 -25.23
CA GLN A 196 -6.95 8.07 -26.16
C GLN A 196 -6.09 9.20 -25.56
N PRO A 197 -4.79 9.37 -25.90
CA PRO A 197 -3.99 8.58 -26.85
C PRO A 197 -3.31 7.36 -26.23
N ARG A 198 -3.61 7.04 -24.97
CA ARG A 198 -3.23 5.73 -24.42
C ARG A 198 -3.98 4.65 -25.18
N LYS A 199 -3.33 3.50 -25.39
CA LYS A 199 -4.05 2.34 -25.89
C LYS A 199 -5.04 1.93 -24.78
N PRO A 200 -6.24 1.46 -25.14
CA PRO A 200 -7.12 0.80 -24.18
C PRO A 200 -6.31 -0.19 -23.33
N ASN A 201 -6.67 -0.33 -22.05
CA ASN A 201 -6.00 -1.23 -21.10
C ASN A 201 -4.71 -0.69 -20.47
N THR A 202 -4.38 0.61 -20.61
CA THR A 202 -3.26 1.18 -19.84
C THR A 202 -3.59 1.23 -18.35
N VAL A 203 -2.70 0.74 -17.49
CA VAL A 203 -2.87 0.79 -16.03
C VAL A 203 -2.73 2.21 -15.50
N VAL A 204 -3.66 2.55 -14.62
CA VAL A 204 -3.78 3.81 -13.89
C VAL A 204 -3.48 3.61 -12.41
N GLY A 205 -3.69 2.41 -11.89
CA GLY A 205 -3.42 2.06 -10.49
C GLY A 205 -3.99 0.72 -10.11
N ILE A 206 -3.97 0.41 -8.81
CA ILE A 206 -4.61 -0.77 -8.24
C ILE A 206 -5.55 -0.39 -7.10
N LEU A 207 -6.67 -1.11 -7.01
CA LEU A 207 -7.60 -1.02 -5.89
C LEU A 207 -7.35 -2.16 -4.92
N MET A 208 -7.28 -1.82 -3.65
CA MET A 208 -7.14 -2.72 -2.52
C MET A 208 -8.25 -2.45 -1.50
N PRO A 209 -8.65 -3.40 -0.65
CA PRO A 209 -9.55 -3.08 0.45
C PRO A 209 -8.87 -2.12 1.42
N TYR A 210 -9.62 -1.21 2.01
CA TYR A 210 -9.12 -0.46 3.16
C TYR A 210 -8.92 -1.43 4.33
N ALA A 211 -7.66 -1.70 4.66
CA ALA A 211 -7.25 -2.68 5.67
C ALA A 211 -6.81 -2.04 6.99
N GLY A 212 -7.28 -0.82 7.26
CA GLY A 212 -6.97 -0.06 8.48
C GLY A 212 -5.79 0.90 8.33
N GLU A 213 -5.42 1.51 9.45
CA GLU A 213 -4.25 2.38 9.55
C GLU A 213 -2.97 1.56 9.73
N ASP A 214 -1.83 2.10 9.30
CA ASP A 214 -0.53 1.50 9.56
C ASP A 214 -0.13 1.64 11.03
N LEU A 215 0.71 0.71 11.50
CA LEU A 215 1.11 0.68 12.90
C LEU A 215 1.87 1.94 13.32
N GLY A 216 2.61 2.58 12.41
CA GLY A 216 3.35 3.81 12.71
C GLY A 216 2.41 4.97 13.07
N ILE A 217 1.39 5.21 12.23
CA ILE A 217 0.35 6.21 12.48
C ILE A 217 -0.45 5.83 13.74
N LEU A 218 -0.85 4.56 13.88
CA LEU A 218 -1.61 4.10 15.04
C LEU A 218 -0.87 4.29 16.36
N ALA A 219 0.43 3.98 16.41
CA ALA A 219 1.23 4.19 17.61
C ALA A 219 1.30 5.68 17.97
N LYS A 220 1.49 6.55 16.96
CA LYS A 220 1.47 8.01 17.17
C LYS A 220 0.12 8.50 17.71
N ASN A 221 -0.98 8.04 17.13
CA ASN A 221 -2.34 8.46 17.51
C ASN A 221 -2.78 7.91 18.87
N SER A 222 -2.27 6.74 19.27
CA SER A 222 -2.60 6.08 20.54
C SER A 222 -1.67 6.44 21.70
N GLY A 223 -0.72 7.37 21.50
CA GLY A 223 0.28 7.69 22.52
C GLY A 223 1.24 6.53 22.84
N GLY A 224 1.50 5.66 21.86
CA GLY A 224 2.37 4.49 22.01
C GLY A 224 1.67 3.26 22.60
N ASN A 225 0.34 3.18 22.50
CA ASN A 225 -0.43 2.05 23.02
C ASN A 225 -1.26 1.36 21.93
N LEU A 226 -0.58 0.55 21.13
CA LEU A 226 -1.17 -0.22 20.05
C LEU A 226 -2.15 -1.28 20.60
N PRO A 227 -3.38 -1.35 20.05
CA PRO A 227 -4.38 -2.35 20.43
C PRO A 227 -4.14 -3.67 19.69
N ILE A 228 -2.96 -4.26 19.92
CA ILE A 228 -2.51 -5.50 19.29
C ILE A 228 -2.42 -6.64 20.31
N THR A 229 -2.56 -7.87 19.82
CA THR A 229 -2.57 -9.09 20.63
C THR A 229 -1.49 -10.06 20.17
N LEU A 230 -1.08 -10.97 21.07
CA LEU A 230 -0.17 -12.07 20.71
C LEU A 230 -0.70 -12.91 19.56
N GLN A 231 -2.02 -13.15 19.48
CA GLN A 231 -2.61 -13.94 18.41
C GLN A 231 -2.44 -13.27 17.04
N GLN A 232 -2.57 -11.94 16.97
CA GLN A 232 -2.36 -11.20 15.73
C GLN A 232 -0.90 -11.23 15.30
N LEU A 233 0.04 -11.12 16.25
CA LEU A 233 1.46 -11.27 15.96
C LEU A 233 1.79 -12.70 15.50
N GLN A 234 1.19 -13.71 16.13
CA GLN A 234 1.36 -15.11 15.71
C GLN A 234 0.84 -15.34 14.29
N ASP A 235 -0.33 -14.81 13.97
CA ASP A 235 -0.93 -14.89 12.63
C ASP A 235 -0.05 -14.20 11.58
N LEU A 236 0.54 -13.05 11.91
CA LEU A 236 1.48 -12.36 11.03
C LEU A 236 2.75 -13.21 10.76
N VAL A 237 3.34 -13.80 11.81
CA VAL A 237 4.50 -14.72 11.68
C VAL A 237 4.16 -15.94 10.82
N ARG A 238 2.95 -16.50 10.99
CA ARG A 238 2.47 -17.57 10.12
C ARG A 238 2.36 -17.10 8.67
N GLY A 239 1.76 -15.93 8.42
CA GLY A 239 1.60 -15.37 7.07
C GLY A 239 2.92 -15.21 6.34
N VAL A 240 3.92 -14.60 6.99
CA VAL A 240 5.27 -14.41 6.42
C VAL A 240 5.97 -15.76 6.18
N ARG A 241 5.85 -16.71 7.11
CA ARG A 241 6.37 -18.07 6.90
C ARG A 241 5.70 -18.77 5.71
N GLU A 242 4.40 -18.60 5.53
CA GLU A 242 3.68 -19.17 4.38
C GLU A 242 4.15 -18.57 3.05
N LEU A 243 4.47 -17.27 2.98
CA LEU A 243 5.06 -16.66 1.76
C LEU A 243 6.37 -17.36 1.37
N ARG A 244 7.24 -17.63 2.35
CA ARG A 244 8.53 -18.31 2.14
C ARG A 244 8.39 -19.70 1.53
N LYS A 245 7.30 -20.44 1.82
CA LYS A 245 7.03 -21.76 1.21
C LYS A 245 6.82 -21.68 -0.30
N TYR A 246 6.48 -20.50 -0.81
CA TYR A 246 6.28 -20.23 -2.23
C TYR A 246 7.42 -19.39 -2.84
N GLU A 247 8.57 -19.34 -2.14
CA GLU A 247 9.76 -18.60 -2.57
C GLU A 247 9.46 -17.11 -2.82
N LEU A 248 8.53 -16.57 -2.04
CA LEU A 248 8.18 -15.15 -2.05
C LEU A 248 8.60 -14.52 -0.72
N PHE A 249 9.14 -13.32 -0.86
CA PHE A 249 9.56 -12.47 0.25
C PHE A 249 8.70 -11.21 0.24
N GLN A 250 8.33 -10.73 1.43
CA GLN A 250 7.67 -9.44 1.55
C GLN A 250 8.65 -8.31 1.26
N GLY A 251 9.90 -8.41 1.74
CA GLY A 251 11.01 -7.57 1.30
C GLY A 251 11.08 -6.18 1.95
N ASP A 252 10.06 -5.79 2.71
CA ASP A 252 9.98 -4.48 3.36
C ASP A 252 9.12 -4.43 4.66
N ILE A 253 9.27 -5.42 5.54
CA ILE A 253 8.49 -5.52 6.78
C ILE A 253 8.89 -4.41 7.77
N ARG A 254 8.02 -3.40 7.90
CA ARG A 254 8.19 -2.24 8.79
C ARG A 254 6.83 -1.77 9.35
N PRO A 255 6.80 -0.95 10.42
CA PRO A 255 5.53 -0.49 11.03
C PRO A 255 4.58 0.21 10.04
N TRP A 256 5.11 1.04 9.13
CA TRP A 256 4.30 1.75 8.13
C TRP A 256 3.81 0.88 6.96
N ASN A 257 4.33 -0.34 6.79
CA ASN A 257 3.84 -1.33 5.81
C ASN A 257 3.04 -2.46 6.46
N THR A 258 2.72 -2.31 7.75
CA THR A 258 1.89 -3.25 8.51
C THR A 258 0.65 -2.51 8.99
N LEU A 259 -0.52 -2.96 8.56
CA LEU A 259 -1.81 -2.37 8.88
C LEU A 259 -2.51 -3.17 9.97
N LEU A 260 -3.24 -2.50 10.86
CA LEU A 260 -4.18 -3.15 11.77
C LEU A 260 -5.58 -3.08 11.17
N GLN A 261 -6.05 -4.20 10.62
CA GLN A 261 -7.40 -4.30 10.10
C GLN A 261 -8.42 -4.12 11.22
N PRO A 262 -9.36 -3.15 11.09
CA PRO A 262 -10.39 -2.95 12.08
C PRO A 262 -11.29 -4.18 12.17
N SER A 263 -11.81 -4.44 13.36
CA SER A 263 -12.79 -5.51 13.55
C SER A 263 -14.05 -5.14 12.77
N THR A 264 -14.53 -6.06 11.94
CA THR A 264 -15.86 -5.95 11.31
C THR A 264 -16.76 -7.03 11.87
N THR A 265 -18.06 -6.95 11.60
CA THR A 265 -19.02 -8.02 11.94
C THR A 265 -18.66 -9.36 11.27
N ALA A 266 -17.88 -9.34 10.18
CA ALA A 266 -17.51 -10.52 9.40
C ALA A 266 -16.09 -11.04 9.71
N SER A 267 -15.20 -10.24 10.30
CA SER A 267 -13.79 -10.62 10.49
C SER A 267 -13.20 -10.09 11.80
N LYS A 268 -12.47 -10.96 12.49
CA LYS A 268 -11.61 -10.56 13.62
C LYS A 268 -10.53 -9.59 13.12
N PRO A 269 -10.08 -8.65 13.96
CA PRO A 269 -9.02 -7.71 13.60
C PRO A 269 -7.69 -8.45 13.42
N ARG A 270 -6.92 -8.12 12.39
CA ARG A 270 -5.67 -8.82 12.02
C ARG A 270 -4.61 -7.84 11.55
N LEU A 271 -3.36 -8.24 11.71
CA LEU A 271 -2.23 -7.53 11.11
C LEU A 271 -2.09 -7.95 9.66
N MET A 272 -1.98 -6.96 8.78
CA MET A 272 -2.00 -7.12 7.33
C MET A 272 -0.80 -6.41 6.73
N LEU A 273 -0.10 -7.05 5.80
CA LEU A 273 1.03 -6.50 5.08
C LEU A 273 0.56 -5.86 3.78
N ILE A 274 1.15 -4.73 3.45
CA ILE A 274 1.10 -4.10 2.13
C ILE A 274 2.50 -4.11 1.51
N ASP A 275 2.62 -3.56 0.30
CA ASP A 275 3.90 -3.26 -0.36
C ASP A 275 4.80 -4.50 -0.42
N ILE A 276 4.32 -5.55 -1.09
CA ILE A 276 5.16 -6.72 -1.40
C ILE A 276 6.19 -6.29 -2.44
N ASP A 277 7.34 -5.82 -1.97
CA ASP A 277 8.32 -5.07 -2.76
C ASP A 277 9.62 -5.86 -2.96
N MET A 278 10.51 -5.39 -3.82
CA MET A 278 11.85 -5.93 -3.93
C MET A 278 12.59 -5.76 -2.60
N GLU A 279 13.42 -6.76 -2.29
CA GLU A 279 14.28 -6.71 -1.12
C GLU A 279 15.17 -5.46 -1.19
N LEU A 280 14.94 -4.52 -0.27
CA LEU A 280 15.67 -3.26 -0.28
C LEU A 280 17.17 -3.50 0.00
N PRO A 281 18.09 -2.71 -0.56
CA PRO A 281 19.51 -2.82 -0.24
C PRO A 281 19.75 -2.74 1.27
N GLY A 282 20.41 -3.76 1.84
CA GLY A 282 20.66 -3.85 3.28
C GLY A 282 19.48 -4.39 4.10
N TYR A 283 18.41 -4.85 3.46
CA TYR A 283 17.32 -5.55 4.14
C TYR A 283 17.84 -6.84 4.80
N PRO A 284 17.51 -7.11 6.08
CA PRO A 284 18.08 -8.22 6.82
C PRO A 284 17.40 -9.57 6.54
N GLY A 285 16.44 -9.60 5.62
CA GLY A 285 15.51 -10.71 5.39
C GLY A 285 14.25 -10.65 6.26
N ASP A 286 13.16 -11.22 5.76
CA ASP A 286 11.81 -11.14 6.35
C ASP A 286 11.78 -11.61 7.81
N ALA A 287 12.50 -12.67 8.17
CA ALA A 287 12.52 -13.19 9.53
C ALA A 287 13.07 -12.16 10.53
N LYS A 288 14.24 -11.57 10.23
CA LYS A 288 14.89 -10.59 11.10
C LYS A 288 14.11 -9.28 11.13
N ALA A 289 13.57 -8.84 9.99
CA ALA A 289 12.71 -7.66 9.92
C ALA A 289 11.44 -7.84 10.76
N LEU A 290 10.82 -9.02 10.69
CA LEU A 290 9.68 -9.36 11.53
C LEU A 290 10.05 -9.43 13.02
N GLY A 291 11.22 -9.97 13.37
CA GLY A 291 11.74 -9.92 14.74
C GLY A 291 11.88 -8.49 15.27
N LYS A 292 12.40 -7.57 14.45
CA LYS A 292 12.47 -6.14 14.78
C LYS A 292 11.09 -5.51 14.93
N LEU A 293 10.14 -5.84 14.04
CA LEU A 293 8.76 -5.35 14.12
C LEU A 293 8.06 -5.84 15.41
N LEU A 294 8.23 -7.11 15.79
CA LEU A 294 7.67 -7.69 17.01
C LEU A 294 8.25 -7.04 18.27
N GLN A 295 9.55 -6.75 18.27
CA GLN A 295 10.20 -5.99 19.34
C GLN A 295 9.63 -4.57 19.43
N TRP A 296 9.48 -3.88 18.30
CA TRP A 296 8.88 -2.56 18.25
C TRP A 296 7.41 -2.57 18.73
N CYS A 297 6.64 -3.61 18.40
CA CYS A 297 5.28 -3.82 18.89
C CYS A 297 5.22 -3.98 20.42
N LEU A 298 6.20 -4.68 21.02
CA LEU A 298 6.31 -4.81 22.47
C LEU A 298 6.55 -3.44 23.13
N GLU A 299 7.38 -2.59 22.52
CA GLU A 299 7.71 -1.26 23.01
C GLU A 299 6.54 -0.27 22.88
N ASN A 300 5.63 -0.52 21.94
CA ASN A 300 4.51 0.37 21.60
C ASN A 300 3.15 -0.26 21.93
N SER A 301 3.07 -1.23 22.83
CA SER A 301 1.80 -1.79 23.31
C SER A 301 1.86 -2.06 24.81
N MET A 302 1.05 -1.33 25.59
CA MET A 302 1.01 -1.52 27.05
C MET A 302 0.46 -2.90 27.41
N ALA A 303 -0.57 -3.36 26.68
CA ALA A 303 -1.17 -4.67 26.89
C ALA A 303 -0.15 -5.82 26.76
N LEU A 304 0.81 -5.71 25.83
CA LEU A 304 1.86 -6.71 25.66
C LEU A 304 3.02 -6.53 26.64
N SER A 305 3.35 -5.29 27.01
CA SER A 305 4.53 -4.99 27.84
C SER A 305 4.28 -5.15 29.35
N GLU A 306 3.06 -4.92 29.81
CA GLU A 306 2.66 -5.07 31.23
C GLU A 306 2.29 -6.51 31.59
N ASP A 307 1.76 -7.28 30.62
CA ASP A 307 1.57 -8.72 30.80
C ASP A 307 2.92 -9.45 30.75
N LYS A 308 3.39 -9.88 31.93
CA LYS A 308 4.66 -10.60 32.10
C LYS A 308 4.74 -11.84 31.22
N GLN A 309 3.65 -12.60 31.08
CA GLN A 309 3.65 -13.81 30.27
C GLN A 309 3.70 -13.45 28.79
N ALA A 310 2.92 -12.47 28.36
CA ALA A 310 2.93 -12.03 26.97
C ALA A 310 4.29 -11.46 26.56
N LYS A 311 4.90 -10.64 27.41
CA LYS A 311 6.24 -10.09 27.23
C LYS A 311 7.30 -11.18 27.05
N VAL A 312 7.32 -12.21 27.91
CA VAL A 312 8.29 -13.31 27.80
C VAL A 312 8.09 -14.10 26.51
N LYS A 313 6.84 -14.42 26.16
CA LYS A 313 6.51 -15.10 24.90
C LYS A 313 7.01 -14.32 23.68
N LEU A 314 6.76 -13.01 23.68
CA LEU A 314 7.17 -12.13 22.58
C LEU A 314 8.69 -11.99 22.48
N ILE A 315 9.41 -11.81 23.58
CA ILE A 315 10.88 -11.77 23.60
C ILE A 315 11.49 -13.07 23.05
N ASN A 316 10.93 -14.22 23.41
CA ASN A 316 11.41 -15.52 22.90
C ASN A 316 11.13 -15.67 21.40
N ALA A 317 9.97 -15.21 20.94
CA ALA A 317 9.64 -15.19 19.52
C ALA A 317 10.57 -14.27 18.71
N VAL A 318 10.89 -13.08 19.25
CA VAL A 318 11.88 -12.16 18.66
C VAL A 318 13.23 -12.85 18.52
N LYS A 319 13.75 -13.49 19.58
CA LYS A 319 15.02 -14.23 19.52
C LYS A 319 15.00 -15.33 18.47
N ALA A 320 13.92 -16.12 18.40
CA ALA A 320 13.77 -17.17 17.40
C ALA A 320 13.80 -16.61 15.96
N LEU A 321 13.11 -15.49 15.71
CA LEU A 321 13.11 -14.80 14.41
C LEU A 321 14.47 -14.21 14.03
N LEU A 322 15.22 -13.68 15.00
CA LEU A 322 16.59 -13.21 14.76
C LEU A 322 17.54 -14.36 14.37
N SER A 323 17.23 -15.59 14.79
CA SER A 323 17.87 -16.83 14.34
C SER A 323 17.14 -17.50 13.15
N GLU A 324 16.25 -16.77 12.47
CA GLU A 324 15.50 -17.21 11.28
C GLU A 324 14.59 -18.43 11.48
N ASN A 325 14.20 -18.72 12.73
CA ASN A 325 13.36 -19.85 13.09
C ASN A 325 11.89 -19.45 13.28
N PHE A 326 11.11 -19.49 12.20
CA PHE A 326 9.68 -19.15 12.20
C PHE A 326 8.84 -20.10 13.06
N ASP A 327 9.10 -21.40 13.03
CA ASP A 327 8.26 -22.38 13.73
C ASP A 327 8.38 -22.21 15.25
N MET A 328 9.61 -22.06 15.76
CA MET A 328 9.84 -21.76 17.17
C MET A 328 9.22 -20.41 17.58
N ALA A 329 9.26 -19.40 16.70
CA ALA A 329 8.62 -18.12 16.98
C ALA A 329 7.08 -18.26 17.10
N ILE A 330 6.45 -19.03 16.21
CA ILE A 330 5.02 -19.33 16.26
C ILE A 330 4.66 -20.07 17.56
N ASP A 331 5.47 -21.04 17.96
CA ASP A 331 5.27 -21.80 19.20
C ASP A 331 5.39 -20.92 20.43
N CYS A 332 6.37 -20.00 20.46
CA CYS A 332 6.53 -19.04 21.55
C CYS A 332 5.29 -18.13 21.71
N LEU A 333 4.70 -17.69 20.60
CA LEU A 333 3.52 -16.82 20.59
C LEU A 333 2.20 -17.58 20.86
N SER A 334 2.23 -18.90 20.92
CA SER A 334 1.02 -19.70 21.11
C SER A 334 0.39 -19.51 22.49
N ALA A 335 -0.94 -19.52 22.52
CA ALA A 335 -1.72 -19.50 23.74
C ALA A 335 -1.80 -20.91 24.35
N THR A 336 -0.68 -21.47 24.82
CA THR A 336 -0.73 -22.67 25.66
C THR A 336 -0.75 -22.24 27.13
N GLU A 337 -1.92 -22.38 27.77
CA GLU A 337 -1.96 -22.70 29.19
C GLU A 337 -1.33 -24.09 29.35
N GLN A 338 -0.07 -24.16 29.79
CA GLN A 338 0.35 -25.35 30.52
C GLN A 338 -0.31 -25.27 31.90
N SER A 339 -1.60 -25.63 31.92
CA SER A 339 -2.30 -26.00 33.13
C SER A 339 -1.46 -27.10 33.80
N MET A 340 -1.00 -26.80 35.01
CA MET A 340 -0.58 -27.80 35.97
C MET A 340 -1.74 -28.77 36.22
N ARG A 341 -1.84 -29.82 35.41
CA ARG A 341 -2.46 -31.08 35.80
C ARG A 341 -1.38 -32.13 35.98
N ARG A 342 -0.46 -31.89 36.91
CA ARG A 342 0.11 -32.99 37.71
C ARG A 342 -0.92 -33.30 38.79
N GLY A 343 -1.89 -34.14 38.45
CA GLY A 343 -2.58 -34.92 39.48
C GLY A 343 -1.53 -35.84 40.13
N PRO A 344 -1.47 -35.96 41.47
CA PRO A 344 -0.52 -36.85 42.11
C PRO A 344 -0.80 -38.30 41.71
N PRO A 345 0.23 -39.17 41.65
CA PRO A 345 0.02 -40.58 41.39
C PRO A 345 -0.79 -41.18 42.55
N SER A 346 -1.95 -41.73 42.24
CA SER A 346 -2.78 -42.44 43.23
C SER A 346 -2.09 -43.74 43.62
N THR A 347 -1.55 -43.77 44.83
CA THR A 347 -1.20 -45.00 45.54
C THR A 347 -2.49 -45.68 46.02
N HIS A 348 -2.92 -46.73 45.32
CA HIS A 348 -3.77 -47.74 45.95
C HIS A 348 -3.02 -49.07 46.00
N ALA A 349 -2.41 -49.28 47.16
CA ALA A 349 -2.05 -50.60 47.64
C ALA A 349 -3.31 -51.34 48.11
N ASN A 350 -3.33 -52.62 47.75
CA ASN A 350 -4.18 -53.73 48.22
C ASN A 350 -4.86 -53.53 49.58
N LYS A 351 -6.14 -53.92 49.64
CA LYS A 351 -6.66 -54.69 50.79
C LYS A 351 -7.48 -55.87 50.30
N VAL A 352 -7.12 -56.99 50.93
CA VAL A 352 -7.67 -58.34 50.88
C VAL A 352 -9.12 -58.37 51.35
N GLY A 353 -9.92 -59.23 50.71
CA GLY A 353 -11.26 -59.66 51.10
C GLY A 353 -11.69 -60.79 50.18
#